data_AF-A0A7C8YJI1-F1
#
_entry.id   AF-A0A7C8YJI1-F1
#
_cell.length_a   1.000
_cell.length_b   1.000
_cell.length_c   1.000
_cell.angle_alpha   90.00
_cell.angle_beta   90.00
_cell.angle_gamma   90.00
#
_symmetry.space_group_name_H-M   'P 1'
#
loop_
_entity.id
_entity.type
_entity.pdbx_description
1 polymer ?
#
loop_
_entity_poly.entity_id
_entity_poly.type
_entity_poly.pdbx_seq_one_letter_code
_entity_poly.pdbx_strand_id
1 'polypeptide(L)'
;MGGPIYEFQFFVYQDAKNGNWWLEIGANYTILGFWPQRIFQGLYDSGSYVACGGEAFRPANTGRPHMGTGYFPKTEAREYNAYCQDMLVVDKQHKIVYADDYTEEFTSDMTHYAASQEG
;
A
#
# COMPACT_ATOMS: atom_id res chain seq x y z
N MET A 1 -9.47 21.35 10.01
CA MET A 1 -8.38 21.83 9.12
C MET A 1 -7.52 20.61 8.80
N GLY A 2 -7.22 20.38 7.52
CA GLY A 2 -6.23 19.38 7.11
C GLY A 2 -4.81 19.82 7.47
N GLY A 3 -3.93 18.86 7.74
CA GLY A 3 -2.51 19.09 7.98
C GLY A 3 -1.68 18.97 6.70
N PRO A 4 -0.36 19.21 6.78
CA PRO A 4 0.53 18.89 5.66
C PRO A 4 0.40 17.41 5.27
N ILE A 5 0.35 17.16 3.96
CA ILE A 5 0.34 15.82 3.39
C ILE A 5 1.80 15.38 3.23
N TYR A 6 2.09 14.15 3.65
CA TYR A 6 3.38 13.52 3.44
C TYR A 6 3.21 12.31 2.55
N GLU A 7 4.10 12.19 1.57
CA GLU A 7 4.12 11.09 0.62
C GLU A 7 5.46 10.40 0.66
N PHE A 8 5.42 9.08 0.52
CA PHE A 8 6.61 8.25 0.46
C PHE A 8 6.45 7.21 -0.63
N GLN A 9 7.44 7.15 -1.50
CA GLN A 9 7.53 6.16 -2.56
C GLN A 9 8.24 4.92 -2.03
N PHE A 10 7.63 3.75 -2.25
CA PHE A 10 8.20 2.45 -1.93
C PHE A 10 8.19 1.58 -3.18
N PHE A 11 9.26 0.81 -3.37
CA PHE A 11 9.32 -0.18 -4.42
C PHE A 11 9.85 -1.50 -3.84
N VAL A 12 8.97 -2.51 -3.84
CA VAL A 12 9.29 -3.86 -3.38
C VAL A 12 9.22 -4.79 -4.57
N TYR A 13 10.30 -5.50 -4.86
CA TYR A 13 10.35 -6.39 -6.02
C TYR A 13 11.22 -7.61 -5.74
N GLN A 14 10.93 -8.67 -6.50
CA GLN A 14 11.74 -9.88 -6.55
C GLN A 14 12.70 -9.81 -7.74
N ASP A 15 13.98 -10.09 -7.51
CA ASP A 15 15.01 -10.12 -8.54
C ASP A 15 14.88 -11.38 -9.41
N ALA A 16 14.67 -11.18 -10.71
CA ALA A 16 14.53 -12.24 -11.71
C ALA A 16 15.69 -13.25 -11.75
N LYS A 17 16.90 -12.83 -11.34
CA LYS A 17 18.11 -13.66 -11.46
C LYS A 17 18.26 -14.64 -10.31
N ASN A 18 17.79 -14.28 -9.12
CA ASN A 18 18.12 -15.01 -7.89
C ASN A 18 16.93 -15.18 -6.93
N GLY A 19 15.76 -14.61 -7.23
CA GLY A 19 14.55 -14.72 -6.42
C GLY A 19 14.58 -13.94 -5.11
N ASN A 20 15.64 -13.17 -4.82
CA ASN A 20 15.72 -12.35 -3.61
C ASN A 20 14.85 -11.10 -3.74
N TRP A 21 14.37 -10.62 -2.61
CA TRP A 21 13.51 -9.45 -2.53
C TRP A 21 14.28 -8.23 -2.09
N TRP A 22 13.93 -7.10 -2.68
CA TRP A 22 14.52 -5.79 -2.41
C TRP A 22 13.43 -4.80 -2.00
N LEU A 23 13.80 -3.85 -1.14
CA LEU A 23 13.01 -2.66 -0.85
C LEU A 23 13.86 -1.43 -1.17
N GLU A 24 13.34 -0.61 -2.07
CA GLU A 24 13.86 0.71 -2.41
C GLU A 24 12.88 1.79 -1.97
N ILE A 25 13.41 2.93 -1.53
CA ILE A 25 12.61 4.07 -1.10
C ILE A 25 13.01 5.35 -1.81
N GLY A 26 12.01 6.21 -2.01
CA GLY A 26 12.16 7.56 -2.55
C GLY A 26 12.56 7.62 -4.02
N ALA A 27 12.58 8.84 -4.55
CA ALA A 27 12.84 9.11 -5.97
C ALA A 27 14.25 8.72 -6.46
N ASN A 28 15.18 8.49 -5.53
CA ASN A 28 16.55 8.07 -5.83
C ASN A 28 16.76 6.55 -5.69
N TYR A 29 15.70 5.77 -5.48
CA TYR A 29 15.75 4.31 -5.36
C TYR A 29 16.76 3.84 -4.30
N THR A 30 16.76 4.49 -3.13
CA THR A 30 17.68 4.12 -2.05
C THR A 30 17.33 2.73 -1.55
N ILE A 31 18.25 1.78 -1.67
CA ILE A 31 18.07 0.44 -1.12
C ILE A 31 18.01 0.54 0.40
N LEU A 32 16.86 0.15 0.96
CA LEU A 32 16.62 0.12 2.40
C LEU A 32 16.59 -1.32 2.93
N GLY A 33 16.14 -2.27 2.12
CA GLY A 33 15.89 -3.64 2.57
C GLY A 33 16.30 -4.70 1.57
N PHE A 34 16.68 -5.85 2.12
CA PHE A 34 17.05 -7.05 1.38
C PHE A 34 16.55 -8.28 2.14
N TRP A 35 15.89 -9.19 1.43
CA TRP A 35 15.42 -10.45 1.99
C TRP A 35 15.76 -11.61 1.03
N PRO A 36 16.58 -12.58 1.46
CA PRO A 36 16.84 -13.76 0.65
C PRO A 36 15.57 -14.55 0.39
N GLN A 37 15.39 -15.07 -0.83
CA GLN A 37 14.21 -15.86 -1.23
C GLN A 37 13.82 -16.92 -0.19
N ARG A 38 14.81 -17.66 0.32
CA ARG A 38 14.68 -18.80 1.22
C ARG A 38 14.00 -18.53 2.57
N ILE A 39 13.88 -17.27 2.98
CA ILE A 39 13.22 -16.95 4.26
C ILE A 39 11.70 -16.92 4.12
N PHE A 40 11.21 -16.81 2.88
CA PHE A 40 9.79 -16.78 2.61
C PHE A 40 9.26 -18.17 2.33
N GLN A 41 8.06 -18.45 2.84
CA GLN A 41 7.25 -19.60 2.42
C GLN A 41 6.26 -19.18 1.34
N GLY A 42 5.47 -18.12 1.59
CA GLY A 42 4.45 -17.63 0.65
C GLY A 42 4.97 -16.72 -0.46
N LEU A 43 6.12 -16.08 -0.26
CA LEU A 43 6.79 -15.19 -1.24
C LEU A 43 8.06 -15.83 -1.80
N TYR A 44 8.19 -17.15 -1.71
CA TYR A 44 9.37 -17.85 -2.21
C TYR A 44 9.45 -17.70 -3.73
N ASP A 45 8.41 -18.10 -4.47
CA ASP A 45 8.45 -18.09 -5.94
C ASP A 45 8.03 -16.75 -6.54
N SER A 46 6.95 -16.14 -6.04
CA SER A 46 6.47 -14.82 -6.45
C SER A 46 5.43 -14.28 -5.46
N GLY A 47 5.04 -13.02 -5.60
CA GLY A 47 3.77 -12.54 -5.05
C GLY A 47 2.59 -12.96 -5.92
N SER A 48 1.42 -13.15 -5.30
CA SER A 48 0.14 -13.37 -6.00
C SER A 48 -0.84 -12.20 -5.87
N TYR A 49 -0.61 -11.32 -4.89
CA TYR A 49 -1.48 -10.19 -4.57
C TYR A 49 -0.65 -9.05 -3.98
N VAL A 50 -1.07 -7.81 -4.24
CA VAL A 50 -0.57 -6.60 -3.59
C VAL A 50 -1.76 -5.78 -3.11
N ALA A 51 -1.63 -5.17 -1.94
CA ALA A 51 -2.60 -4.21 -1.43
C ALA A 51 -1.89 -3.06 -0.74
N CYS A 52 -2.58 -1.95 -0.70
CA CYS A 52 -2.25 -0.80 0.11
C CYS A 52 -3.52 -0.33 0.82
N GLY A 53 -3.38 0.44 1.90
CA GLY A 53 -4.51 0.96 2.65
C GLY A 53 -4.15 1.16 4.11
N GLY A 54 -5.14 1.03 4.99
CA GLY A 54 -4.94 1.11 6.44
C GLY A 54 -5.89 0.21 7.19
N GLU A 55 -5.46 -0.25 8.35
CA GLU A 55 -6.27 -1.06 9.27
C GLU A 55 -6.50 -0.28 10.56
N ALA A 56 -7.75 -0.28 11.04
CA ALA A 56 -8.15 0.36 12.27
C ALA A 56 -8.85 -0.66 13.17
N PHE A 57 -8.16 -1.13 14.20
CA PHE A 57 -8.72 -2.09 15.15
C PHE A 57 -9.25 -1.40 16.41
N ARG A 58 -10.35 -1.94 16.95
CA ARG A 58 -10.84 -1.60 18.28
C ARG A 58 -11.39 -2.82 19.02
N PRO A 59 -11.24 -2.90 20.35
CA PRO A 59 -12.04 -3.80 21.18
C PRO A 59 -13.54 -3.48 21.11
N ALA A 60 -14.37 -4.48 21.44
CA ALA A 60 -15.80 -4.24 21.60
C ALA A 60 -16.06 -3.21 22.70
N ASN A 61 -17.08 -2.35 22.50
CA ASN A 61 -17.51 -1.31 23.44
C ASN A 61 -16.53 -0.15 23.72
N THR A 62 -15.45 0.02 22.95
CA THR A 62 -14.59 1.22 23.03
C THR A 62 -14.97 2.24 21.95
N GLY A 63 -14.53 3.49 22.08
CA GLY A 63 -14.65 4.47 20.98
C GLY A 63 -14.02 3.98 19.68
N ARG A 64 -14.49 4.50 18.54
CA ARG A 64 -13.85 4.24 17.24
C ARG A 64 -12.45 4.88 17.24
N PRO A 65 -11.40 4.16 16.78
CA PRO A 65 -10.07 4.73 16.70
C PRO A 65 -10.07 5.91 15.75
N HIS A 66 -9.36 6.96 16.15
CA HIS A 66 -9.07 8.09 15.28
C HIS A 66 -8.10 7.63 14.19
N MET A 67 -8.37 8.02 12.94
CA MET A 67 -7.53 7.73 11.77
C MET A 67 -7.32 9.03 10.98
N GLY A 68 -6.13 9.19 10.41
CA GLY A 68 -5.82 10.30 9.51
C GLY A 68 -6.09 11.68 10.12
N THR A 69 -6.82 12.50 9.37
CA THR A 69 -7.11 13.91 9.69
C THR A 69 -8.23 14.09 10.72
N GLY A 70 -8.84 13.00 11.20
CA GLY A 70 -10.02 13.04 12.07
C GLY A 70 -11.33 13.35 11.34
N TYR A 71 -11.30 13.48 10.01
CA TYR A 71 -12.49 13.58 9.18
C TYR A 71 -12.96 12.19 8.73
N PHE A 72 -14.27 12.03 8.62
CA PHE A 72 -14.87 10.86 7.96
C PHE A 72 -14.71 10.97 6.44
N PRO A 73 -14.68 9.84 5.71
CA PRO A 73 -14.55 9.82 4.24
C PRO A 73 -15.83 10.35 3.57
N LYS A 74 -15.98 11.68 3.60
CA LYS A 74 -17.15 12.41 3.07
C LYS A 74 -16.79 13.32 1.89
N THR A 75 -15.51 13.39 1.56
CA THR A 75 -14.96 14.24 0.51
C THR A 75 -13.83 13.48 -0.16
N GLU A 76 -13.67 13.68 -1.47
CA GLU A 76 -12.53 13.15 -2.23
C GLU A 76 -11.28 14.05 -2.11
N ALA A 77 -11.37 15.17 -1.38
CA ALA A 77 -10.25 16.09 -1.26
C ALA A 77 -9.08 15.46 -0.49
N ARG A 78 -7.96 15.29 -1.19
CA ARG A 78 -6.71 14.65 -0.75
C ARG A 78 -6.15 15.19 0.57
N GLU A 79 -6.39 16.46 0.87
CA GLU A 79 -6.03 17.10 2.14
C GLU A 79 -6.76 16.58 3.38
N TYR A 80 -7.80 15.76 3.20
CA TYR A 80 -8.56 15.11 4.28
C TYR A 80 -8.43 13.58 4.29
N ASN A 81 -7.90 12.96 3.22
CA ASN A 81 -7.93 11.51 3.03
C ASN A 81 -6.54 10.87 3.11
N ALA A 82 -6.52 9.60 3.51
CA ALA A 82 -5.40 8.72 3.24
C ALA A 82 -5.61 8.09 1.86
N TYR A 83 -4.55 8.02 1.06
CA TYR A 83 -4.60 7.49 -0.29
C TYR A 83 -3.34 6.68 -0.58
N CYS A 84 -3.46 5.77 -1.53
CA CYS A 84 -2.34 5.24 -2.26
C CYS A 84 -2.43 5.75 -3.69
N GLN A 85 -1.28 5.98 -4.31
CA GLN A 85 -1.25 6.35 -5.71
C GLN A 85 -0.18 5.55 -6.45
N ASP A 86 -0.29 5.50 -7.78
CA ASP A 86 0.71 4.90 -8.67
C ASP A 86 1.07 3.46 -8.28
N MET A 87 0.07 2.63 -7.98
CA MET A 87 0.32 1.22 -7.66
C MET A 87 0.79 0.47 -8.91
N LEU A 88 2.08 0.12 -8.90
CA LEU A 88 2.74 -0.65 -9.94
C LEU A 88 3.07 -2.06 -9.43
N VAL A 89 2.97 -3.05 -10.31
CA VAL A 89 3.35 -4.44 -10.04
C VAL A 89 4.40 -4.93 -11.03
N VAL A 90 5.25 -5.84 -10.58
CA VAL A 90 6.17 -6.58 -11.44
C VAL A 90 5.48 -7.87 -11.89
N ASP A 91 5.20 -7.97 -13.20
CA ASP A 91 4.50 -9.12 -13.78
C ASP A 91 5.40 -10.36 -13.90
N LYS A 92 4.83 -11.48 -14.38
CA LYS A 92 5.57 -12.75 -14.57
C LYS A 92 6.69 -12.64 -15.61
N GLN A 93 6.63 -11.64 -16.49
CA GLN A 93 7.66 -11.32 -17.48
C GLN A 93 8.70 -10.33 -16.94
N HIS A 94 8.63 -10.00 -15.63
CA HIS A 94 9.46 -9.03 -14.93
C HIS A 94 9.36 -7.62 -15.53
N LYS A 95 8.17 -7.25 -15.99
CA LYS A 95 7.84 -5.89 -16.42
C LYS A 95 7.05 -5.17 -15.35
N ILE A 96 7.28 -3.87 -15.24
CA ILE A 96 6.51 -2.98 -14.36
C ILE A 96 5.23 -2.58 -15.12
N VAL A 97 4.07 -2.84 -14.52
CA VAL A 97 2.75 -2.53 -15.08
C VAL A 97 1.85 -1.91 -14.01
N TYR A 98 0.86 -1.12 -14.41
CA TYR A 98 -0.14 -0.56 -13.48
C TYR A 98 -1.03 -1.67 -12.92
N ALA A 99 -1.37 -1.56 -11.63
CA ALA A 99 -2.23 -2.51 -10.94
C ALA A 99 -3.74 -2.33 -11.27
N ASP A 100 -4.11 -1.20 -11.87
CA ASP A 100 -5.49 -0.69 -11.99
C ASP A 100 -6.48 -1.64 -12.67
N ASP A 101 -6.00 -2.54 -13.55
CA ASP A 101 -6.86 -3.50 -14.24
C ASP A 101 -7.42 -4.61 -13.30
N TYR A 102 -6.92 -4.71 -12.07
CA TYR A 102 -7.25 -5.80 -11.12
C TYR A 102 -7.41 -5.33 -9.65
N THR A 103 -7.77 -4.07 -9.42
CA THR A 103 -7.91 -3.53 -8.06
C THR A 103 -9.26 -3.88 -7.43
N GLU A 104 -9.22 -4.20 -6.14
CA GLU A 104 -10.41 -4.37 -5.31
C GLU A 104 -10.32 -3.40 -4.12
N GLU A 105 -11.38 -2.64 -3.87
CA GLU A 105 -11.48 -1.80 -2.67
C GLU A 105 -12.18 -2.55 -1.55
N PHE A 106 -11.63 -2.48 -0.34
CA PHE A 106 -12.20 -3.12 0.83
C PHE A 106 -12.32 -2.17 2.02
N THR A 107 -13.51 -2.13 2.64
CA THR A 107 -13.72 -1.49 3.93
C THR A 107 -14.78 -2.24 4.73
N SER A 108 -14.54 -2.38 6.05
CA SER A 108 -15.51 -2.96 6.97
C SER A 108 -16.63 -1.98 7.35
N ASP A 109 -16.41 -0.66 7.19
CA ASP A 109 -17.40 0.39 7.45
C ASP A 109 -17.03 1.65 6.65
N MET A 110 -17.57 1.74 5.43
CA MET A 110 -17.33 2.86 4.50
C MET A 110 -17.76 4.23 5.04
N THR A 111 -18.58 4.29 6.10
CA THR A 111 -18.96 5.57 6.70
C THR A 111 -17.91 6.13 7.65
N HIS A 112 -16.94 5.31 8.08
CA HIS A 112 -15.91 5.69 9.04
C HIS A 112 -14.48 5.46 8.54
N TYR A 113 -14.28 4.49 7.65
CA TYR A 113 -12.96 4.07 7.17
C TYR A 113 -13.01 3.87 5.66
N ALA A 114 -12.12 4.56 4.95
CA ALA A 114 -11.85 4.35 3.54
C ALA A 114 -10.43 4.84 3.23
N ALA A 115 -9.82 4.30 2.18
CA ALA A 115 -8.64 4.85 1.55
C ALA A 115 -8.95 4.95 0.05
N SER A 116 -8.55 6.03 -0.59
CA SER A 116 -8.68 6.16 -2.03
C SER A 116 -7.46 5.57 -2.74
N GLN A 117 -7.68 5.00 -3.91
CA GLN A 117 -6.60 4.73 -4.86
C GLN A 117 -6.66 5.79 -5.96
N GLU A 118 -5.55 6.48 -6.17
CA GLU A 118 -5.38 7.46 -7.26
C GLU A 118 -4.44 6.86 -8.32
N GLY A 119 -4.78 7.05 -9.60
CA GLY A 119 -4.02 6.53 -10.74
C GLY A 119 -2.86 7.40 -11.17
#